data_AF-A0A6P5FHU2-F1
#
_entry.id   AF-A0A6P5FHU2-F1
#
_cell.length_a   1.000
_cell.length_b   1.000
_cell.length_c   1.000
_cell.angle_alpha   90.00
_cell.angle_beta   90.00
_cell.angle_gamma   90.00
#
_symmetry.space_group_name_H-M   'P 1'
#
loop_
_entity.id
_entity.type
_entity.pdbx_description
1 polymer ?
#
loop_
_entity_poly.entity_id
_entity_poly.type
_entity_poly.pdbx_seq_one_letter_code
_entity_poly.pdbx_strand_id
1 'polypeptide(L)'
;MFVSLVCMLTGASGEVKKWRPAGADRGFTFLRYNLTVAYHRTNLLVRYGRWSASPNGGSLESLGYKQGYRVDVDVPEHTWAEAVRFHHILIFNTGHWWWAPSKFDPVQSPMLFFENGVPVIPPIPPPLGMDKALKFMISYVEKAASTNTIKFFRTQSPRHFENGDWNKGGSCPRVEPLSPDKAEELFSLENNGTNVEARLVNQHLFKALEGTSFHVLNITRMSEFRADAHPSTTGGKKHVDCMHWCLPGLTDTWNDLFAALLDSL
;
A
#
# COMPACT_ATOMS: atom_id res chain seq x y z
N MET A 1 0.48 -10.32 -3.95
CA MET A 1 0.96 -10.95 -2.70
C MET A 1 -0.10 -11.83 -2.05
N PHE A 2 -1.15 -11.31 -1.39
CA PHE A 2 -2.14 -12.16 -0.67
C PHE A 2 -2.74 -13.29 -1.52
N VAL A 3 -3.27 -12.98 -2.70
CA VAL A 3 -3.89 -14.01 -3.57
C VAL A 3 -2.87 -15.05 -4.01
N SER A 4 -1.66 -14.61 -4.41
CA SER A 4 -0.53 -15.50 -4.74
C SER A 4 -0.17 -16.41 -3.56
N LEU A 5 -0.09 -15.87 -2.34
CA LEU A 5 0.27 -16.65 -1.15
C LEU A 5 -0.75 -17.75 -0.90
N VAL A 6 -2.04 -17.44 -1.02
CA VAL A 6 -3.11 -18.43 -0.89
C VAL A 6 -3.00 -19.50 -1.98
N CYS A 7 -2.73 -19.13 -3.23
CA CYS A 7 -2.53 -20.10 -4.31
C CYS A 7 -1.34 -21.02 -4.05
N MET A 8 -0.19 -20.48 -3.64
CA MET A 8 1.01 -21.25 -3.31
C MET A 8 0.76 -22.23 -2.16
N LEU A 9 0.14 -21.76 -1.07
CA LEU A 9 -0.20 -22.61 0.07
C LEU A 9 -1.22 -23.70 -0.28
N THR A 10 -2.13 -23.43 -1.22
CA THR A 10 -3.09 -24.44 -1.71
C THR A 10 -2.38 -25.58 -2.45
N GLY A 11 -1.23 -25.29 -3.08
CA GLY A 11 -0.37 -26.33 -3.67
C GLY A 11 0.22 -27.29 -2.62
N ALA A 12 0.44 -26.83 -1.38
CA ALA A 12 0.92 -27.66 -0.27
C ALA A 12 -0.20 -28.40 0.48
N SER A 13 -1.41 -27.84 0.52
CA SER A 13 -2.58 -28.48 1.13
C SER A 13 -3.88 -28.06 0.44
N GLY A 14 -4.62 -29.06 -0.07
CA GLY A 14 -5.94 -28.85 -0.65
C GLY A 14 -7.08 -28.68 0.37
N GLU A 15 -6.84 -28.92 1.66
CA GLU A 15 -7.84 -28.78 2.72
C GLU A 15 -7.98 -27.32 3.18
N VAL A 16 -8.60 -26.51 2.31
CA VAL A 16 -8.77 -25.07 2.50
C VAL A 16 -10.24 -24.72 2.68
N LYS A 17 -10.57 -23.99 3.74
CA LYS A 17 -11.88 -23.35 3.90
C LYS A 17 -11.75 -21.86 3.62
N LYS A 18 -12.64 -21.35 2.77
CA LYS A 18 -12.85 -19.90 2.64
C LYS A 18 -13.56 -19.42 3.90
N TRP A 19 -12.77 -18.96 4.87
CA TRP A 19 -13.24 -18.41 6.13
C TRP A 19 -12.39 -17.18 6.45
N ARG A 20 -13.05 -16.11 6.86
CA ARG A 20 -12.37 -14.85 7.19
C ARG A 20 -12.65 -14.48 8.64
N PRO A 21 -11.63 -14.05 9.40
CA PRO A 21 -11.84 -13.42 10.70
C PRO A 21 -12.80 -12.24 10.60
N ALA A 22 -13.45 -11.89 11.72
CA ALA A 22 -14.26 -10.67 11.79
C ALA A 22 -13.42 -9.45 11.38
N GLY A 23 -14.02 -8.55 10.60
CA GLY A 23 -13.35 -7.35 10.08
C GLY A 23 -12.43 -7.57 8.87
N ALA A 24 -12.05 -8.81 8.52
CA ALA A 24 -11.24 -9.08 7.34
C ALA A 24 -12.08 -8.99 6.05
N ASP A 25 -11.50 -8.42 4.98
CA ASP A 25 -12.12 -8.38 3.66
C ASP A 25 -12.11 -9.76 3.01
N ARG A 26 -10.99 -10.48 3.14
CA ARG A 26 -10.82 -11.84 2.63
C ARG A 26 -10.07 -12.69 3.65
N GLY A 27 -10.31 -14.00 3.63
CA GLY A 27 -9.57 -14.93 4.46
C GLY A 27 -9.72 -16.37 4.00
N PHE A 28 -8.71 -17.16 4.32
CA PHE A 28 -8.64 -18.60 4.06
C PHE A 28 -8.02 -19.30 5.27
N THR A 29 -8.55 -20.46 5.63
CA THR A 29 -7.99 -21.32 6.68
C THR A 29 -7.57 -22.66 6.09
N PHE A 30 -6.30 -23.00 6.27
CA PHE A 30 -5.68 -24.26 5.89
C PHE A 30 -5.78 -25.22 7.08
N LEU A 31 -6.72 -26.16 7.01
CA LEU A 31 -7.16 -26.94 8.18
C LEU A 31 -6.05 -27.81 8.77
N ARG A 32 -5.27 -28.46 7.90
CA ARG A 32 -4.16 -29.33 8.29
C ARG A 32 -3.13 -28.62 9.18
N TYR A 33 -2.94 -27.32 8.99
CA TYR A 33 -1.93 -26.52 9.68
C TYR A 33 -2.54 -25.57 10.72
N ASN A 34 -3.86 -25.52 10.84
CA ASN A 34 -4.58 -24.50 11.60
C ASN A 34 -4.09 -23.06 11.25
N LEU A 35 -3.74 -22.85 9.98
CA LEU A 35 -3.19 -21.58 9.49
C LEU A 35 -4.31 -20.74 8.88
N THR A 36 -4.52 -19.53 9.38
CA THR A 36 -5.41 -18.56 8.76
C THR A 36 -4.61 -17.44 8.10
N VAL A 37 -4.92 -17.16 6.84
CA VAL A 37 -4.38 -16.01 6.09
C VAL A 37 -5.52 -15.03 5.86
N ALA A 38 -5.40 -13.80 6.35
CA ALA A 38 -6.40 -12.77 6.24
C ALA A 38 -5.88 -11.56 5.46
N TYR A 39 -6.80 -10.85 4.80
CA TYR A 39 -6.53 -9.60 4.09
C TYR A 39 -7.48 -8.52 4.57
N HIS A 40 -6.91 -7.42 5.02
CA HIS A 40 -7.62 -6.20 5.41
C HIS A 40 -7.26 -5.11 4.41
N ARG A 41 -8.25 -4.58 3.70
CA ARG A 41 -8.05 -3.54 2.71
C ARG A 41 -7.97 -2.20 3.43
N THR A 42 -6.77 -1.66 3.48
CA THR A 42 -6.53 -0.30 3.96
C THR A 42 -5.55 0.41 3.04
N ASN A 43 -6.01 1.46 2.36
CA ASN A 43 -5.17 2.10 1.32
C ASN A 43 -4.16 3.06 1.93
N LEU A 44 -4.57 3.83 2.96
CA LEU A 44 -3.74 4.83 3.63
C LEU A 44 -3.30 4.40 5.04
N LEU A 45 -3.65 3.19 5.51
CA LEU A 45 -3.47 2.70 6.90
C LEU A 45 -4.29 3.46 7.95
N VAL A 46 -4.54 4.75 7.74
CA VAL A 46 -5.36 5.59 8.61
C VAL A 46 -6.75 5.83 8.02
N ARG A 47 -7.70 6.22 8.88
CA ARG A 47 -9.07 6.53 8.49
C ARG A 47 -9.09 7.67 7.48
N TYR A 48 -9.85 7.48 6.40
CA TYR A 48 -10.12 8.54 5.45
C TYR A 48 -11.55 8.48 4.91
N GLY A 49 -12.09 9.64 4.55
CA GLY A 49 -13.45 9.75 4.03
C GLY A 49 -13.69 11.07 3.30
N ARG A 50 -14.83 11.18 2.61
CA ARG A 50 -15.23 12.45 1.99
C ARG A 50 -15.40 13.52 3.06
N TRP A 51 -14.93 14.72 2.77
CA TRP A 51 -15.15 15.92 3.57
C TRP A 51 -15.82 16.99 2.70
N SER A 52 -16.76 17.71 3.27
CA SER A 52 -17.46 18.83 2.65
C SER A 52 -17.57 19.98 3.65
N ALA A 53 -17.48 21.21 3.15
CA ALA A 53 -17.61 22.40 3.97
C ALA A 53 -18.91 22.41 4.79
N SER A 54 -18.79 22.85 6.04
CA SER A 54 -19.92 23.11 6.92
C SER A 54 -20.53 24.48 6.61
N PRO A 55 -21.88 24.63 6.60
CA PRO A 55 -22.53 25.94 6.53
C PRO A 55 -22.11 26.89 7.67
N ASN A 56 -21.68 26.33 8.80
CA ASN A 56 -21.23 27.10 9.97
C ASN A 56 -19.78 27.59 9.83
N GLY A 57 -19.10 27.28 8.72
CA GLY A 57 -17.70 27.58 8.50
C GLY A 57 -16.75 26.74 9.36
N GLY A 58 -15.47 27.13 9.32
CA GLY A 58 -14.37 26.43 9.97
C GLY A 58 -13.03 26.92 9.42
N SER A 59 -11.93 26.39 9.98
CA SER A 59 -10.59 26.80 9.54
C SER A 59 -10.32 26.42 8.09
N LEU A 60 -10.79 25.27 7.60
CA LEU A 60 -10.62 24.87 6.20
C LEU A 60 -11.49 25.72 5.25
N GLU A 61 -12.72 26.03 5.65
CA GLU A 61 -13.63 26.90 4.90
C GLU A 61 -13.08 28.31 4.77
N SER A 62 -12.46 28.85 5.84
CA SER A 62 -11.79 30.15 5.81
C SER A 62 -10.60 30.21 4.86
N LEU A 63 -10.01 29.05 4.53
CA LEU A 63 -8.96 28.88 3.52
C LEU A 63 -9.52 28.59 2.12
N GLY A 64 -10.85 28.57 1.95
CA GLY A 64 -11.52 28.39 0.66
C GLY A 64 -11.79 26.94 0.27
N TYR A 65 -11.52 25.96 1.14
CA TYR A 65 -11.84 24.56 0.85
C TYR A 65 -13.35 24.33 0.94
N LYS A 66 -13.93 23.83 -0.16
CA LYS A 66 -15.37 23.49 -0.25
C LYS A 66 -15.64 22.01 -0.07
N GLN A 67 -14.68 21.17 -0.46
CA GLN A 67 -14.76 19.72 -0.41
C GLN A 67 -13.35 19.12 -0.46
N GLY A 68 -13.23 17.85 -0.11
CA GLY A 68 -11.98 17.11 -0.14
C GLY A 68 -12.12 15.71 0.45
N TYR A 69 -11.02 15.18 0.95
CA TYR A 69 -10.97 13.96 1.72
C TYR A 69 -10.33 14.22 3.07
N ARG A 70 -11.09 14.04 4.14
CA ARG A 70 -10.55 14.03 5.49
C ARG A 70 -9.69 12.79 5.66
N VAL A 71 -8.47 12.98 6.16
CA VAL A 71 -7.52 11.91 6.50
C VAL A 71 -7.09 12.14 7.95
N ASP A 72 -7.55 11.30 8.85
CA ASP A 72 -7.21 11.39 10.28
C ASP A 72 -5.92 10.62 10.53
N VAL A 73 -4.78 11.33 10.57
CA VAL A 73 -3.44 10.70 10.60
C VAL A 73 -3.15 9.90 11.87
N ASP A 74 -4.01 10.04 12.88
CA ASP A 74 -3.92 9.45 14.21
C ASP A 74 -5.12 8.55 14.56
N VAL A 75 -5.92 8.16 13.56
CA VAL A 75 -7.01 7.20 13.73
C VAL A 75 -6.77 6.04 12.77
N PRO A 76 -6.58 4.80 13.27
CA PRO A 76 -6.34 3.68 12.39
C PRO A 76 -7.62 3.36 11.61
N GLU A 77 -7.47 2.91 10.36
CA GLU A 77 -8.62 2.37 9.63
C GLU A 77 -9.15 1.12 10.33
N HIS A 78 -10.46 1.06 10.57
CA HIS A 78 -11.04 0.21 11.61
C HIS A 78 -10.76 -1.28 11.39
N THR A 79 -10.71 -1.74 10.14
CA THR A 79 -10.68 -3.16 9.84
C THR A 79 -9.37 -3.84 10.24
N TRP A 80 -8.22 -3.16 10.19
CA TRP A 80 -6.92 -3.77 10.53
C TRP A 80 -6.47 -3.48 11.96
N ALA A 81 -6.99 -2.42 12.60
CA ALA A 81 -6.58 -2.00 13.94
C ALA A 81 -6.79 -3.09 14.99
N GLU A 82 -7.87 -3.87 14.85
CA GLU A 82 -8.18 -5.02 15.70
C GLU A 82 -7.34 -6.24 15.32
N ALA A 83 -6.98 -6.37 14.03
CA ALA A 83 -6.20 -7.47 13.46
C ALA A 83 -4.84 -7.68 14.11
N VAL A 84 -4.23 -6.60 14.58
CA VAL A 84 -2.86 -6.64 15.14
C VAL A 84 -2.76 -7.43 16.44
N ARG A 85 -3.88 -7.59 17.17
CA ARG A 85 -3.89 -8.23 18.49
C ARG A 85 -3.97 -9.75 18.43
N PHE A 86 -4.37 -10.31 17.28
CA PHE A 86 -4.68 -11.74 17.17
C PHE A 86 -3.89 -12.49 16.09
N HIS A 87 -3.18 -11.78 15.20
CA HIS A 87 -2.31 -12.44 14.22
C HIS A 87 -0.87 -12.55 14.74
N HIS A 88 -0.23 -13.68 14.42
CA HIS A 88 1.17 -13.95 14.74
C HIS A 88 2.13 -13.25 13.78
N ILE A 89 1.72 -13.04 12.54
CA ILE A 89 2.52 -12.38 11.51
C ILE A 89 1.66 -11.29 10.86
N LEU A 90 2.21 -10.08 10.81
CA LEU A 90 1.57 -8.92 10.19
C LEU A 90 2.41 -8.46 8.99
N ILE A 91 1.77 -8.24 7.84
CA ILE A 91 2.44 -7.71 6.64
C ILE A 91 1.70 -6.46 6.19
N PHE A 92 2.30 -5.30 6.42
CA PHE A 92 1.74 -4.00 6.04
C PHE A 92 2.29 -3.53 4.70
N ASN A 93 1.48 -2.74 3.99
CA ASN A 93 1.93 -1.95 2.86
C ASN A 93 1.02 -0.72 2.66
N THR A 94 1.56 0.35 2.08
CA THR A 94 0.82 1.52 1.58
C THR A 94 1.68 2.21 0.52
N GLY A 95 1.10 3.09 -0.30
CA GLY A 95 1.87 3.80 -1.33
C GLY A 95 0.98 4.48 -2.37
N HIS A 96 0.51 3.73 -3.37
CA HIS A 96 -0.16 4.26 -4.56
C HIS A 96 -1.19 5.38 -4.31
N TRP A 97 -1.98 5.31 -3.24
CA TRP A 97 -3.02 6.31 -2.96
C TRP A 97 -2.47 7.62 -2.41
N TRP A 98 -1.28 7.64 -1.78
CA TRP A 98 -0.60 8.85 -1.32
C TRP A 98 -0.13 9.75 -2.46
N TRP A 99 0.08 9.17 -3.65
CA TRP A 99 0.53 9.85 -4.86
C TRP A 99 -0.45 9.65 -6.04
N ALA A 100 -1.75 9.62 -5.75
CA ALA A 100 -2.79 9.46 -6.77
C ALA A 100 -3.64 10.74 -6.94
N PRO A 101 -3.21 11.73 -7.73
CA PRO A 101 -4.03 12.89 -8.08
C PRO A 101 -5.38 12.53 -8.71
N SER A 102 -5.45 11.41 -9.42
CA SER A 102 -6.70 10.89 -9.98
C SER A 102 -7.71 10.41 -8.92
N LYS A 103 -7.24 10.14 -7.69
CA LYS A 103 -8.07 9.79 -6.54
C LYS A 103 -8.31 10.98 -5.60
N PHE A 104 -7.25 11.75 -5.35
CA PHE A 104 -7.23 12.93 -4.50
C PHE A 104 -6.73 14.12 -5.31
N ASP A 105 -7.64 14.79 -6.03
CA ASP A 105 -7.27 15.93 -6.87
C ASP A 105 -6.75 17.07 -5.96
N PRO A 106 -5.52 17.58 -6.17
CA PRO A 106 -4.89 18.53 -5.25
C PRO A 106 -5.60 19.88 -5.17
N VAL A 107 -6.52 20.17 -6.09
CA VAL A 107 -7.27 21.43 -6.16
C VAL A 107 -8.75 21.19 -5.86
N GLN A 108 -9.39 20.26 -6.58
CA GLN A 108 -10.84 20.06 -6.54
C GLN A 108 -11.29 19.19 -5.36
N SER A 109 -10.47 18.23 -4.93
CA SER A 109 -10.80 17.33 -3.84
C SER A 109 -9.56 16.84 -3.08
N PRO A 110 -8.80 17.76 -2.46
CA PRO A 110 -7.49 17.46 -1.89
C PRO A 110 -7.61 16.57 -0.65
N MET A 111 -6.48 15.99 -0.25
CA MET A 111 -6.33 15.39 1.08
C MET A 111 -6.25 16.51 2.11
N LEU A 112 -7.13 16.46 3.11
CA LEU A 112 -7.24 17.40 4.21
C LEU A 112 -6.93 16.63 5.48
N PHE A 113 -5.77 16.92 6.08
CA PHE A 113 -5.26 16.15 7.22
C PHE A 113 -5.85 16.64 8.53
N PHE A 114 -6.18 15.71 9.41
CA PHE A 114 -6.70 15.95 10.74
C PHE A 114 -5.85 15.19 11.75
N GLU A 115 -5.65 15.78 12.93
CA GLU A 115 -4.95 15.21 14.08
C GLU A 115 -5.75 15.60 15.33
N ASN A 116 -6.04 14.63 16.19
CA ASN A 116 -6.92 14.75 17.36
C ASN A 116 -8.30 15.33 17.02
N GLY A 117 -8.81 14.99 15.83
CA GLY A 117 -10.11 15.46 15.33
C GLY A 117 -10.13 16.90 14.83
N VAL A 118 -8.99 17.61 14.85
CA VAL A 118 -8.85 19.01 14.41
C VAL A 118 -8.08 19.04 13.08
N PRO A 119 -8.45 19.90 12.11
CA PRO A 119 -7.69 20.03 10.86
C PRO A 119 -6.28 20.57 11.14
N VAL A 120 -5.28 20.02 10.44
CA VAL A 120 -3.90 20.49 10.47
C VAL A 120 -3.80 21.78 9.65
N ILE A 121 -3.42 22.88 10.31
CA ILE A 121 -3.30 24.22 9.71
C ILE A 121 -1.89 24.78 9.99
N PRO A 122 -1.17 25.29 8.97
CA PRO A 122 -1.55 25.31 7.56
C PRO A 122 -1.67 23.90 6.96
N PRO A 123 -2.50 23.71 5.91
CA PRO A 123 -2.63 22.43 5.23
C PRO A 123 -1.26 21.92 4.75
N ILE A 124 -1.02 20.63 4.97
CA ILE A 124 0.23 19.96 4.59
C ILE A 124 0.03 19.10 3.34
N PRO A 125 1.09 18.92 2.52
CA PRO A 125 1.00 18.07 1.34
C PRO A 125 1.01 16.57 1.72
N PRO A 126 0.56 15.68 0.81
CA PRO A 126 0.53 14.22 1.04
C PRO A 126 1.80 13.57 1.60
N PRO A 127 3.03 13.96 1.20
CA PRO A 127 4.26 13.41 1.80
C PRO A 127 4.33 13.58 3.32
N LEU A 128 4.00 14.77 3.84
CA LEU A 128 4.01 15.03 5.28
C LEU A 128 2.84 14.35 6.00
N GLY A 129 1.68 14.23 5.33
CA GLY A 129 0.56 13.44 5.82
C GLY A 129 0.90 11.95 5.94
N MET A 130 1.64 11.41 4.98
CA MET A 130 2.13 10.03 4.98
C MET A 130 3.12 9.80 6.14
N ASP A 131 4.06 10.74 6.36
CA ASP A 131 4.99 10.66 7.50
C ASP A 131 4.24 10.58 8.84
N LYS A 132 3.21 11.42 9.03
CA LYS A 132 2.36 11.38 10.24
C LYS A 132 1.61 10.06 10.37
N ALA A 133 0.99 9.58 9.30
CA ALA A 133 0.23 8.34 9.29
C ALA A 133 1.10 7.10 9.54
N LEU A 134 2.30 7.03 8.94
CA LEU A 134 3.26 5.96 9.19
C LEU A 134 3.74 5.98 10.65
N LYS A 135 4.15 7.15 11.16
CA LYS A 135 4.59 7.29 12.55
C LYS A 135 3.51 6.83 13.53
N PHE A 136 2.26 7.22 13.31
CA PHE A 136 1.15 6.78 14.14
C PHE A 136 0.91 5.28 14.03
N MET A 137 0.79 4.74 12.81
CA MET A 137 0.52 3.33 12.56
C MET A 137 1.58 2.44 13.22
N ILE A 138 2.86 2.75 13.02
CA ILE A 138 3.98 2.01 13.60
C ILE A 138 3.87 2.02 15.13
N SER A 139 3.70 3.21 15.74
CA SER A 139 3.57 3.32 17.20
C SER A 139 2.35 2.55 17.73
N TYR A 140 1.23 2.57 17.00
CA TYR A 140 0.04 1.82 17.34
C TYR A 140 0.31 0.31 17.32
N VAL A 141 0.92 -0.22 16.25
CA VAL A 141 1.22 -1.65 16.11
C VAL A 141 2.22 -2.10 17.18
N GLU A 142 3.27 -1.34 17.46
CA GLU A 142 4.25 -1.70 18.48
C GLU A 142 3.66 -1.79 19.89
N LYS A 143 2.63 -0.97 20.18
CA LYS A 143 1.92 -1.00 21.47
C LYS A 143 0.84 -2.08 21.53
N ALA A 144 0.14 -2.32 20.42
CA ALA A 144 -1.05 -3.16 20.39
C ALA A 144 -0.77 -4.64 20.07
N ALA A 145 0.28 -4.92 19.30
CA ALA A 145 0.66 -6.28 18.95
C ALA A 145 1.24 -7.03 20.15
N SER A 146 1.15 -8.36 20.12
CA SER A 146 1.82 -9.21 21.11
C SER A 146 3.34 -9.11 20.95
N THR A 147 4.09 -9.38 22.02
CA THR A 147 5.57 -9.37 22.00
C THR A 147 6.15 -10.37 21.01
N ASN A 148 5.43 -11.47 20.74
CA ASN A 148 5.86 -12.52 19.81
C ASN A 148 5.34 -12.30 18.38
N THR A 149 4.64 -11.20 18.11
CA THR A 149 4.14 -10.90 16.76
C THR A 149 5.29 -10.46 15.86
N ILE A 150 5.48 -11.17 14.76
CA ILE A 150 6.45 -10.79 13.71
C ILE A 150 5.80 -9.74 12.80
N LYS A 151 6.50 -8.63 12.60
CA LYS A 151 5.98 -7.46 11.88
C LYS A 151 6.80 -7.22 10.63
N PHE A 152 6.16 -7.26 9.48
CA PHE A 152 6.76 -6.90 8.20
C PHE A 152 6.11 -5.63 7.66
N PHE A 153 6.93 -4.80 7.02
CA PHE A 153 6.46 -3.77 6.11
C PHE A 153 7.03 -4.04 4.72
N ARG A 154 6.15 -4.29 3.75
CA ARG A 154 6.52 -4.48 2.36
C ARG A 154 6.72 -3.12 1.69
N THR A 155 7.86 -2.95 1.04
CA THR A 155 8.12 -1.75 0.23
C THR A 155 7.11 -1.61 -0.93
N GLN A 156 7.10 -0.42 -1.52
CA GLN A 156 6.10 -0.07 -2.51
C GLN A 156 6.24 -0.87 -3.80
N SER A 157 5.12 -1.36 -4.32
CA SER A 157 5.08 -2.02 -5.63
C SER A 157 5.23 -0.97 -6.72
N PRO A 158 6.19 -1.09 -7.65
CA PRO A 158 6.28 -0.18 -8.77
C PRO A 158 5.11 -0.36 -9.74
N ARG A 159 4.87 0.71 -10.50
CA ARG A 159 4.02 0.74 -11.69
C ARG A 159 4.90 1.00 -12.92
N HIS A 160 4.54 0.47 -14.09
CA HIS A 160 5.36 0.57 -15.30
C HIS A 160 4.65 1.29 -16.44
N PHE A 161 4.15 2.50 -16.17
CA PHE A 161 3.50 3.27 -17.23
C PHE A 161 4.52 3.95 -18.15
N GLU A 162 4.31 3.81 -19.45
CA GLU A 162 4.98 4.55 -20.52
C GLU A 162 3.97 5.47 -21.22
N ASN A 163 4.45 6.61 -21.73
CA ASN A 163 3.65 7.60 -22.46
C ASN A 163 2.52 8.27 -21.68
N GLY A 164 2.58 8.29 -20.36
CA GLY A 164 1.62 9.00 -19.49
C GLY A 164 1.15 8.15 -18.31
N ASP A 165 0.28 8.71 -17.47
CA ASP A 165 -0.38 7.94 -16.41
C ASP A 165 -1.61 7.18 -16.96
N TRP A 166 -2.21 6.31 -16.15
CA TRP A 166 -3.35 5.46 -16.53
C TRP A 166 -4.55 6.22 -17.13
N ASN A 167 -4.74 7.49 -16.73
CA ASN A 167 -5.81 8.37 -17.20
C ASN A 167 -5.36 9.37 -18.29
N LYS A 168 -4.12 9.24 -18.79
CA LYS A 168 -3.52 10.11 -19.81
C LYS A 168 -3.01 9.33 -21.02
N GLY A 169 -3.52 8.10 -21.23
CA GLY A 169 -3.11 7.23 -22.34
C GLY A 169 -1.86 6.38 -22.05
N GLY A 170 -1.43 6.30 -20.79
CA GLY A 170 -0.30 5.46 -20.39
C GLY A 170 -0.56 3.97 -20.60
N SER A 171 0.49 3.22 -20.91
CA SER A 171 0.44 1.77 -21.13
C SER A 171 1.72 1.06 -20.68
N CYS A 172 1.70 -0.27 -20.67
CA CYS A 172 2.83 -1.15 -20.35
C CYS A 172 2.85 -2.30 -21.36
N PRO A 173 3.40 -2.09 -22.57
CA PRO A 173 3.37 -3.09 -23.64
C PRO A 173 4.54 -4.08 -23.58
N ARG A 174 5.48 -3.90 -22.64
CA ARG A 174 6.69 -4.71 -22.58
C ARG A 174 6.37 -6.16 -22.29
N VAL A 175 7.10 -7.05 -22.95
CA VAL A 175 7.03 -8.51 -22.78
C VAL A 175 8.34 -9.09 -22.25
N GLU A 176 9.36 -8.24 -22.08
CA GLU A 176 10.67 -8.60 -21.54
C GLU A 176 11.01 -7.68 -20.34
N PRO A 177 11.80 -8.16 -19.37
CA PRO A 177 12.31 -7.32 -18.29
C PRO A 177 13.09 -6.09 -18.80
N LEU A 178 13.12 -5.04 -17.98
CA LEU A 178 13.94 -3.86 -18.25
C LEU A 178 15.43 -4.18 -18.10
N SER A 179 16.26 -3.53 -18.91
CA SER A 179 17.68 -3.40 -18.60
C SER A 179 17.89 -2.46 -17.39
N PRO A 180 19.05 -2.53 -16.70
CA PRO A 180 19.36 -1.62 -15.60
C PRO A 180 19.22 -0.13 -15.95
N ASP A 181 19.69 0.28 -17.13
CA ASP A 181 19.59 1.67 -17.57
C ASP A 181 18.14 2.11 -17.77
N LYS A 182 17.30 1.22 -18.32
CA LYS A 182 15.86 1.50 -18.51
C LYS A 182 15.11 1.54 -17.18
N ALA A 183 15.46 0.67 -16.23
CA ALA A 183 14.92 0.77 -14.88
C ALA A 183 15.29 2.12 -14.24
N GLU A 184 16.53 2.58 -14.40
CA GLU A 184 16.92 3.88 -13.85
C GLU A 184 16.22 5.06 -14.55
N GLU A 185 16.08 5.01 -15.88
CA GLU A 185 15.33 6.01 -16.65
C GLU A 185 13.87 6.12 -16.16
N LEU A 186 13.19 5.00 -15.88
CA LEU A 186 11.78 5.02 -15.49
C LEU A 186 11.57 5.42 -14.02
N PHE A 187 12.47 5.05 -13.12
CA PHE A 187 12.24 5.11 -11.67
C PHE A 187 13.09 6.13 -10.92
N SER A 188 14.14 6.69 -11.53
CA SER A 188 14.97 7.71 -10.90
C SER A 188 14.12 8.92 -10.46
N LEU A 189 14.34 9.36 -9.23
CA LEU A 189 13.67 10.54 -8.68
C LEU A 189 14.08 11.83 -9.42
N GLU A 190 15.26 11.83 -10.03
CA GLU A 190 15.78 12.96 -10.81
C GLU A 190 14.94 13.23 -12.06
N ASN A 191 14.32 12.19 -12.62
CA ASN A 191 13.53 12.29 -13.84
C ASN A 191 12.12 12.85 -13.60
N ASN A 192 11.67 12.92 -12.34
CA ASN A 192 10.31 13.34 -11.96
C ASN A 192 9.20 12.72 -12.84
N GLY A 193 9.41 11.47 -13.27
CA GLY A 193 8.57 10.75 -14.20
C GLY A 193 7.34 10.13 -13.54
N THR A 194 6.47 9.51 -14.33
CA THR A 194 5.21 8.95 -13.80
C THR A 194 5.44 7.79 -12.82
N ASN A 195 6.55 7.06 -12.92
CA ASN A 195 6.79 5.84 -12.12
C ASN A 195 7.63 6.07 -10.85
N VAL A 196 8.11 7.29 -10.60
CA VAL A 196 9.02 7.61 -9.47
C VAL A 196 8.38 7.44 -8.08
N GLU A 197 7.05 7.36 -8.03
CA GLU A 197 6.23 7.19 -6.82
C GLU A 197 6.75 6.08 -5.90
N ALA A 198 7.16 4.94 -6.46
CA ALA A 198 7.61 3.82 -5.65
C ALA A 198 8.87 4.13 -4.82
N ARG A 199 9.85 4.83 -5.41
CA ARG A 199 11.05 5.24 -4.70
C ARG A 199 10.77 6.37 -3.70
N LEU A 200 9.89 7.31 -4.04
CA LEU A 200 9.46 8.39 -3.12
C LEU A 200 8.79 7.82 -1.87
N VAL A 201 7.79 6.95 -2.04
CA VAL A 201 7.09 6.29 -0.93
C VAL A 201 8.07 5.52 -0.06
N ASN A 202 9.04 4.84 -0.67
CA ASN A 202 10.05 4.09 0.09
C ASN A 202 10.99 5.00 0.89
N GLN A 203 11.34 6.20 0.43
CA GLN A 203 12.13 7.15 1.23
C GLN A 203 11.43 7.49 2.55
N HIS A 204 10.13 7.77 2.49
CA HIS A 204 9.30 8.01 3.69
C HIS A 204 9.18 6.75 4.55
N LEU A 205 9.00 5.59 3.93
CA LEU A 205 8.89 4.31 4.63
C LEU A 205 10.16 3.98 5.43
N PHE A 206 11.34 4.00 4.77
CA PHE A 206 12.60 3.65 5.43
C PHE A 206 12.89 4.56 6.61
N LYS A 207 12.65 5.87 6.45
CA LYS A 207 12.77 6.85 7.54
C LYS A 207 11.83 6.54 8.70
N ALA A 208 10.58 6.16 8.42
CA ALA A 208 9.59 5.86 9.46
C ALA A 208 9.90 4.55 10.21
N LEU A 209 10.53 3.59 9.55
CA LEU A 209 10.88 2.29 10.12
C LEU A 209 12.20 2.27 10.89
N GLU A 210 13.01 3.32 10.79
CA GLU A 210 14.30 3.42 11.49
C GLU A 210 14.13 3.27 13.00
N GLY A 211 14.88 2.33 13.61
CA GLY A 211 14.82 2.05 15.04
C GLY A 211 13.55 1.31 15.51
N THR A 212 12.68 0.87 14.59
CA THR A 212 11.46 0.12 14.92
C THR A 212 11.72 -1.39 14.92
N SER A 213 10.75 -2.13 15.44
CA SER A 213 10.76 -3.61 15.47
C SER A 213 10.24 -4.27 14.17
N PHE A 214 10.07 -3.50 13.08
CA PHE A 214 9.57 -4.04 11.81
C PHE A 214 10.71 -4.55 10.92
N HIS A 215 10.48 -5.70 10.30
CA HIS A 215 11.31 -6.21 9.22
C HIS A 215 10.85 -5.62 7.88
N VAL A 216 11.80 -5.19 7.05
CA VAL A 216 11.48 -4.69 5.72
C VAL A 216 11.47 -5.83 4.71
N LEU A 217 10.31 -6.09 4.10
CA LEU A 217 10.21 -6.94 2.92
C LEU A 217 10.46 -6.08 1.67
N ASN A 218 11.74 -5.96 1.29
CA ASN A 218 12.18 -5.09 0.19
C ASN A 218 11.99 -5.75 -1.18
N ILE A 219 10.88 -5.40 -1.84
CA ILE A 219 10.51 -5.95 -3.16
C ILE A 219 10.69 -4.94 -4.29
N THR A 220 10.93 -3.67 -3.99
CA THR A 220 10.77 -2.61 -5.00
C THR A 220 11.79 -2.71 -6.10
N ARG A 221 13.09 -2.79 -5.75
CA ARG A 221 14.16 -2.77 -6.75
C ARG A 221 14.06 -3.95 -7.72
N MET A 222 13.86 -5.17 -7.23
CA MET A 222 13.66 -6.33 -8.12
C MET A 222 12.41 -6.19 -9.01
N SER A 223 11.36 -5.53 -8.50
CA SER A 223 10.10 -5.36 -9.22
C SER A 223 10.18 -4.28 -10.30
N GLU A 224 11.08 -3.29 -10.17
CA GLU A 224 11.34 -2.27 -11.20
C GLU A 224 11.84 -2.86 -12.52
N PHE A 225 12.44 -4.06 -12.49
CA PHE A 225 12.88 -4.73 -13.71
C PHE A 225 11.74 -5.44 -14.43
N ARG A 226 10.62 -5.70 -13.76
CA ARG A 226 9.61 -6.66 -14.23
C ARG A 226 8.46 -6.01 -14.99
N ALA A 227 8.77 -5.11 -15.90
CA ALA A 227 7.78 -4.45 -16.75
C ALA A 227 6.93 -5.43 -17.59
N ASP A 228 7.43 -6.65 -17.79
CA ASP A 228 6.80 -7.78 -18.48
C ASP A 228 5.66 -8.47 -17.69
N ALA A 229 5.57 -8.24 -16.37
CA ALA A 229 4.71 -9.05 -15.50
C ALA A 229 3.32 -8.43 -15.20
N HIS A 230 2.96 -7.35 -15.89
CA HIS A 230 1.66 -6.68 -15.74
C HIS A 230 0.58 -7.30 -16.63
N PRO A 231 -0.70 -7.33 -16.20
CA PRO A 231 -1.81 -7.78 -17.05
C PRO A 231 -1.99 -6.91 -18.30
N SER A 232 -1.60 -5.64 -18.24
CA SER A 232 -1.75 -4.69 -19.35
C SER A 232 -3.21 -4.64 -19.82
N THR A 233 -3.49 -4.89 -21.10
CA THR A 233 -4.85 -4.90 -21.67
C THR A 233 -5.71 -6.08 -21.21
N THR A 234 -5.11 -7.12 -20.61
CA THR A 234 -5.81 -8.34 -20.18
C THR A 234 -6.31 -8.29 -18.74
N GLY A 235 -6.09 -7.17 -18.02
CA GLY A 235 -6.47 -7.00 -16.61
C GLY A 235 -7.98 -6.92 -16.32
N GLY A 236 -8.85 -7.09 -17.32
CA GLY A 236 -10.31 -7.03 -17.16
C GLY A 236 -10.85 -5.64 -16.82
N LYS A 237 -10.04 -4.59 -17.04
CA LYS A 237 -10.40 -3.19 -16.79
C LYS A 237 -10.63 -2.45 -18.11
N LYS A 238 -11.35 -1.34 -18.04
CA LYS A 238 -11.54 -0.43 -19.19
C LYS A 238 -10.26 0.33 -19.59
N HIS A 239 -9.21 0.27 -18.77
CA HIS A 239 -7.91 0.89 -18.99
C HIS A 239 -6.79 -0.15 -18.85
N VAL A 240 -5.60 0.16 -19.37
CA VAL A 240 -4.41 -0.69 -19.28
C VAL A 240 -3.95 -0.78 -17.82
N ASP A 241 -3.83 -1.98 -17.28
CA ASP A 241 -3.42 -2.21 -15.90
C ASP A 241 -1.90 -2.43 -15.79
N CYS A 242 -1.20 -1.35 -15.43
CA CYS A 242 0.26 -1.35 -15.20
C CYS A 242 0.61 -1.21 -13.72
N MET A 243 -0.33 -1.56 -12.83
CA MET A 243 -0.16 -1.48 -11.37
C MET A 243 -0.31 -2.84 -10.70
N HIS A 244 -1.24 -3.67 -11.18
CA HIS A 244 -1.43 -5.03 -10.69
C HIS A 244 -0.52 -5.99 -11.44
N TRP A 245 -0.38 -7.21 -10.93
CA TRP A 245 0.53 -8.21 -11.45
C TRP A 245 -0.23 -9.45 -11.88
N CYS A 246 0.22 -10.10 -12.95
CA CYS A 246 -0.27 -11.41 -13.36
C CYS A 246 -0.02 -12.45 -12.26
N LEU A 247 -0.89 -13.47 -12.22
CA LEU A 247 -0.74 -14.66 -11.38
C LEU A 247 -0.86 -15.92 -12.27
N PRO A 248 0.05 -16.91 -12.16
CA PRO A 248 1.31 -16.86 -11.42
C PRO A 248 2.26 -15.78 -11.97
N GLY A 249 3.25 -15.36 -11.19
CA GLY A 249 4.18 -14.31 -11.61
C GLY A 249 4.97 -13.66 -10.49
N LEU A 250 5.32 -12.38 -10.68
CA LEU A 250 6.21 -11.63 -9.78
C LEU A 250 5.83 -11.70 -8.30
N THR A 251 4.53 -11.71 -7.99
CA THR A 251 4.12 -11.73 -6.58
C THR A 251 4.33 -13.08 -5.89
N ASP A 252 4.60 -14.14 -6.65
CA ASP A 252 5.06 -15.43 -6.12
C ASP A 252 6.49 -15.28 -5.58
N THR A 253 7.38 -14.62 -6.34
CA THR A 253 8.75 -14.29 -5.88
C THR A 253 8.74 -13.40 -4.63
N TRP A 254 7.77 -12.49 -4.50
CA TRP A 254 7.63 -11.72 -3.25
C TRP A 254 7.29 -12.60 -2.05
N ASN A 255 6.49 -13.65 -2.26
CA ASN A 255 6.15 -14.61 -1.22
C ASN A 255 7.33 -15.54 -0.91
N ASP A 256 8.15 -15.91 -1.90
CA ASP A 256 9.40 -16.63 -1.68
C ASP A 256 10.37 -15.82 -0.82
N LEU A 257 10.54 -14.52 -1.11
CA LEU A 257 11.34 -13.62 -0.28
C LEU A 257 10.77 -13.48 1.13
N PHE A 258 9.45 -13.37 1.26
CA PHE A 258 8.79 -13.33 2.56
C PHE A 258 9.05 -14.62 3.35
N ALA A 259 8.93 -15.80 2.73
CA ALA A 259 9.18 -17.08 3.37
C ALA A 259 10.65 -17.21 3.80
N ALA A 260 11.60 -16.84 2.94
CA ALA A 260 13.03 -16.87 3.26
C ALA A 260 13.39 -15.92 4.42
N LEU A 261 12.80 -14.71 4.44
CA LEU A 261 12.99 -13.76 5.55
C LEU A 261 12.36 -14.28 6.84
N LEU A 262 11.17 -14.90 6.76
CA LEU A 262 10.49 -15.46 7.92
C LEU A 262 11.27 -16.63 8.53
N ASP A 263 11.87 -17.50 7.71
CA ASP A 263 12.70 -18.63 8.16
C ASP A 263 14.00 -18.19 8.85
N SER A 264 14.47 -16.97 8.56
CA SER A 264 15.70 -16.43 9.14
C SER A 264 15.57 -15.77 10.52
N LEU A 265 14.34 -15.64 11.05
CA LEU A 265 14.02 -14.99 12.32
C LEU A 265 14.00 -15.97 13.50
#